data_AF-A0AAE3SHY7-F1
#
_entry.id   AF-A0AAE3SHY7-F1
#
_cell.length_a   1.000
_cell.length_b   1.000
_cell.length_c   1.000
_cell.angle_alpha   90.00
_cell.angle_beta   90.00
_cell.angle_gamma   90.00
#
_symmetry.space_group_name_H-M   'P 1'
#
loop_
_entity.id
_entity.type
_entity.pdbx_description
1 polymer ?
#
loop_
_entity_poly.entity_id
_entity_poly.type
_entity_poly.pdbx_seq_one_letter_code
_entity_poly.pdbx_strand_id
1 'polypeptide(L)'
;LIPEPWVVYAKQAFGSPHSVVEYLGRYSHRVAISNARILKVTDTHVTFKWCNRKDNYKSETQTITGVEFLKRFVEHIVPPHFRRIRHLGFLSARNKSKCLELLRKDLKVTFHKLKLSRAQVLEMKFGKRSCLSCKDCGG
;
A
#
# COMPACT_ATOMS: atom_id res chain seq x y z
N LEU A 1 -5.17 -30.15 3.20
CA LEU A 1 -6.40 -29.55 2.64
C LEU A 1 -6.99 -28.65 3.72
N ILE A 2 -7.40 -27.41 3.39
CA ILE A 2 -8.03 -26.52 4.38
C ILE A 2 -9.37 -27.19 4.75
N PRO A 3 -9.57 -27.60 6.02
CA PRO A 3 -10.75 -28.39 6.42
C PRO A 3 -12.03 -27.56 6.43
N GLU A 4 -11.91 -26.24 6.49
CA GLU A 4 -13.03 -25.30 6.50
C GLU A 4 -13.46 -24.92 5.07
N PRO A 5 -14.77 -24.83 4.79
CA PRO A 5 -15.27 -24.35 3.51
C PRO A 5 -14.79 -22.90 3.27
N TRP A 6 -14.27 -22.63 2.08
CA TRP A 6 -13.87 -21.27 1.69
C TRP A 6 -15.13 -20.43 1.45
N VAL A 7 -15.62 -19.77 2.50
CA VAL A 7 -16.75 -18.86 2.43
C VAL A 7 -16.27 -17.50 1.91
N VAL A 8 -16.58 -17.17 0.65
CA VAL A 8 -16.34 -15.83 0.10
C VAL A 8 -17.49 -14.91 0.52
N TYR A 9 -17.31 -14.18 1.61
CA TYR A 9 -18.26 -13.16 2.04
C TYR A 9 -18.04 -11.86 1.23
N ALA A 10 -18.82 -11.69 0.17
CA ALA A 10 -18.83 -10.45 -0.62
C ALA A 10 -19.81 -9.45 0.01
N LYS A 11 -19.33 -8.63 0.94
CA LYS A 11 -20.13 -7.55 1.52
C LYS A 11 -20.37 -6.48 0.46
N GLN A 12 -21.60 -5.94 0.40
CA GLN A 12 -21.91 -4.79 -0.43
C GLN A 12 -20.95 -3.64 -0.11
N ALA A 13 -20.41 -2.99 -1.16
CA ALA A 13 -19.52 -1.85 -0.98
C ALA A 13 -20.27 -0.76 -0.21
N PHE A 14 -19.70 -0.32 0.90
CA PHE A 14 -20.31 0.73 1.72
C PHE A 14 -20.07 2.10 1.09
N GLY A 15 -21.11 2.94 1.08
CA GLY A 15 -21.00 4.35 0.69
C GLY A 15 -20.85 4.57 -0.81
N SER A 16 -20.07 5.59 -1.17
CA SER A 16 -19.87 6.02 -2.57
C SER A 16 -18.62 5.39 -3.20
N PRO A 17 -18.49 5.37 -4.55
CA PRO A 17 -17.24 5.01 -5.21
C PRO A 17 -16.04 5.81 -4.69
N HIS A 18 -16.25 7.08 -4.34
CA HIS A 18 -15.20 7.90 -3.74
C HIS A 18 -14.77 7.32 -2.38
N SER A 19 -15.70 6.90 -1.53
CA SER A 19 -15.40 6.28 -0.24
C SER A 19 -14.59 4.98 -0.40
N VAL A 20 -14.87 4.19 -1.43
CA VAL A 20 -14.10 2.98 -1.77
C VAL A 20 -12.68 3.33 -2.20
N VAL A 21 -12.52 4.32 -3.08
CA VAL A 21 -11.19 4.79 -3.52
C VAL A 21 -10.40 5.34 -2.34
N GLU A 22 -11.04 6.09 -1.45
CA GLU A 22 -10.41 6.63 -0.25
C GLU A 22 -9.97 5.51 0.69
N TYR A 23 -10.84 4.51 0.92
CA TYR A 23 -10.51 3.32 1.70
C TYR A 23 -9.30 2.59 1.12
N LEU A 24 -9.32 2.25 -0.18
CA LEU A 24 -8.21 1.57 -0.84
C LEU A 24 -6.92 2.40 -0.83
N GLY A 25 -7.05 3.72 -0.98
CA GLY A 25 -5.94 4.67 -0.85
C GLY A 25 -5.31 4.59 0.54
N ARG A 26 -6.12 4.63 1.60
CA ARG A 26 -5.63 4.48 2.98
C ARG A 26 -4.95 3.12 3.17
N TYR A 27 -5.49 2.03 2.64
CA TYR A 27 -4.90 0.69 2.80
C TYR A 27 -3.59 0.47 2.04
N SER A 28 -3.42 1.12 0.89
CA SER A 28 -2.21 0.98 0.07
C SER A 28 -1.10 1.98 0.44
N HIS A 29 -1.48 3.17 0.93
CA HIS A 29 -0.56 4.26 1.22
C HIS A 29 -0.28 4.48 2.71
N ARG A 30 -1.16 4.04 3.65
CA ARG A 30 -0.82 4.15 5.09
C ARG A 30 0.44 3.34 5.42
N VAL A 31 1.18 3.91 6.36
CA VAL A 31 2.37 3.31 6.97
C VAL A 31 1.96 2.52 8.22
N ALA A 32 2.93 2.08 9.02
CA ALA A 32 2.80 1.29 10.25
C ALA A 32 1.62 1.67 11.16
N ILE A 33 1.43 2.97 11.39
CA ILE A 33 0.47 3.49 12.37
C ILE A 33 -0.07 4.85 11.91
N SER A 34 -1.30 5.16 12.29
CA SER A 34 -1.92 6.47 12.03
C SER A 34 -1.68 7.44 13.18
N ASN A 35 -1.55 8.74 12.89
CA ASN A 35 -1.35 9.77 13.92
C ASN A 35 -2.42 9.75 15.01
N ALA A 36 -3.69 9.50 14.67
CA ALA A 36 -4.79 9.39 15.64
C ALA A 36 -4.60 8.25 16.68
N ARG A 37 -3.68 7.31 16.44
CA ARG A 37 -3.34 6.24 17.39
C ARG A 37 -2.14 6.60 18.27
N ILE A 38 -1.39 7.65 17.96
CA ILE A 38 -0.32 8.16 18.82
C ILE A 38 -0.98 9.10 19.83
N LEU A 39 -0.96 8.72 21.11
CA LEU A 39 -1.66 9.45 22.17
C LEU A 39 -0.77 10.49 22.84
N LYS A 40 0.50 10.17 23.03
CA LYS A 40 1.47 11.05 23.71
C LYS A 40 2.86 10.77 23.19
N VAL A 41 3.65 11.83 23.06
CA VAL A 41 5.10 11.77 22.79
C VAL A 41 5.77 12.61 23.86
N THR A 42 6.80 12.05 24.50
CA THR A 42 7.70 12.75 25.40
C THR A 42 9.11 12.68 24.84
N ASP A 43 10.08 13.31 25.50
CA ASP A 43 11.49 13.30 25.08
C ASP A 43 12.07 11.88 24.99
N THR A 44 11.50 10.93 25.74
CA THR A 44 12.03 9.56 25.84
C THR A 44 11.06 8.47 25.37
N HIS A 45 9.74 8.73 25.37
CA HIS A 45 8.73 7.69 25.18
C HIS A 45 7.61 8.09 24.22
N VAL A 46 7.00 7.08 23.61
CA VAL A 46 5.81 7.22 22.76
C VAL A 46 4.72 6.29 23.30
N THR A 47 3.54 6.87 23.55
CA THR A 47 2.33 6.13 23.94
C THR A 47 1.38 6.05 22.76
N PHE A 48 0.94 4.85 22.38
CA PHE A 48 0.03 4.65 21.26
C PHE A 48 -1.02 3.56 21.52
N LYS A 49 -2.18 3.66 20.86
CA LYS A 49 -3.24 2.63 20.86
C LYS A 49 -2.97 1.56 19.83
N TRP A 50 -3.27 0.31 20.17
CA TRP A 50 -3.23 -0.81 19.24
C TRP A 50 -4.30 -1.85 19.52
N CYS A 51 -4.52 -2.72 18.54
CA CYS A 51 -5.55 -3.75 18.60
C CYS A 51 -4.90 -5.10 18.88
N ASN A 52 -5.21 -5.68 20.04
CA ASN A 52 -4.76 -6.99 20.42
C ASN A 52 -5.61 -8.06 19.72
N ARG A 53 -5.07 -8.57 18.61
CA ARG A 53 -5.76 -9.60 17.80
C ARG A 53 -5.90 -10.94 18.51
N LYS A 54 -5.09 -11.21 19.53
CA LYS A 54 -5.17 -12.45 20.31
C LYS A 54 -6.27 -12.39 21.37
N ASP A 55 -6.58 -11.20 21.88
CA ASP A 55 -7.62 -10.96 22.88
C ASP A 55 -8.83 -10.27 22.25
N ASN A 56 -9.53 -10.99 21.37
CA ASN A 56 -10.79 -10.57 20.74
C ASN A 56 -10.78 -9.14 20.16
N TYR A 57 -9.68 -8.76 19.49
CA TYR A 57 -9.50 -7.44 18.87
C TYR A 57 -9.62 -6.25 19.84
N LYS A 58 -9.39 -6.45 21.15
CA LYS A 58 -9.46 -5.37 22.14
C LYS A 58 -8.50 -4.24 21.82
N SER A 59 -8.95 -3.01 22.06
CA SER A 59 -8.12 -1.82 21.93
C SER A 59 -7.32 -1.61 23.22
N GLU A 60 -6.00 -1.69 23.12
CA GLU A 60 -5.06 -1.51 24.22
C GLU A 60 -4.17 -0.28 23.97
N THR A 61 -3.50 0.18 25.02
CA THR A 61 -2.52 1.27 24.95
C THR A 61 -1.16 0.74 25.39
N GLN A 62 -0.11 1.12 24.69
CA GLN A 62 1.26 0.75 25.03
C GLN A 62 2.15 1.99 25.02
N THR A 63 3.10 2.03 25.96
CA THR A 63 4.16 3.04 26.02
C THR A 63 5.50 2.34 25.86
N ILE A 64 6.31 2.80 24.92
CA ILE A 64 7.66 2.28 24.65
C ILE A 64 8.62 3.44 24.48
N THR A 65 9.93 3.16 24.46
CA THR A 65 10.93 4.20 24.17
C THR A 65 10.78 4.73 22.74
N GLY A 66 11.12 6.00 22.52
CA GLY A 66 11.08 6.61 21.18
C GLY A 66 11.98 5.87 20.19
N VAL A 67 13.16 5.39 20.63
CA VAL A 67 14.10 4.61 19.81
C VAL A 67 13.47 3.29 19.35
N GLU A 68 12.79 2.58 20.25
CA GLU A 68 12.15 1.32 19.92
C GLU A 68 10.93 1.52 19.01
N PHE A 69 10.19 2.61 19.21
CA PHE A 69 9.11 3.02 18.31
C PHE A 69 9.63 3.26 16.90
N LEU A 70 10.73 4.01 16.74
CA LEU A 70 11.33 4.30 15.45
C LEU A 70 11.87 3.04 14.76
N LYS A 71 12.54 2.13 15.50
CA LYS A 71 12.99 0.84 14.94
C LYS A 71 11.81 0.07 14.33
N ARG A 72 10.73 -0.11 15.09
CA ARG A 72 9.50 -0.76 14.60
C ARG A 72 8.88 0.00 13.43
N PHE A 73 8.89 1.32 13.45
CA PHE A 73 8.33 2.12 12.37
C PHE A 73 9.09 1.92 11.05
N VAL A 74 10.42 1.89 11.10
CA VAL A 74 11.28 1.72 9.92
C VAL A 74 11.10 0.35 9.28
N GLU A 75 10.79 -0.70 10.05
CA GLU A 75 10.46 -2.03 9.51
C GLU A 75 9.25 -2.03 8.57
N HIS A 76 8.38 -1.02 8.64
CA HIS A 76 7.22 -0.86 7.76
C HIS A 76 7.51 -0.01 6.50
N ILE A 77 8.72 0.54 6.40
CA ILE A 77 9.19 1.24 5.21
C ILE A 77 9.65 0.18 4.22
N VAL A 78 8.98 0.15 3.07
CA VAL A 78 9.30 -0.82 2.01
C VAL A 78 10.64 -0.40 1.38
N PRO A 79 11.65 -1.30 1.32
CA PRO A 79 12.93 -0.96 0.74
C PRO A 79 12.81 -0.50 -0.72
N PRO A 80 13.77 0.29 -1.22
CA PRO A 80 13.82 0.65 -2.62
C PRO A 80 13.67 -0.57 -3.52
N HIS A 81 12.97 -0.40 -4.65
CA HIS A 81 12.68 -1.44 -5.65
C HIS A 81 11.66 -2.52 -5.24
N PHE A 82 11.23 -2.59 -3.98
CA PHE A 82 10.11 -3.45 -3.57
C PHE A 82 8.76 -2.80 -3.88
N ARG A 83 7.75 -3.63 -4.19
CA ARG A 83 6.39 -3.19 -4.55
C ARG A 83 5.41 -3.55 -3.44
N ARG A 84 4.76 -2.53 -2.87
CA ARG A 84 3.68 -2.69 -1.87
C ARG A 84 2.49 -3.46 -2.42
N ILE A 85 2.03 -3.10 -3.62
CA ILE A 85 0.91 -3.75 -4.29
C ILE A 85 1.44 -4.76 -5.31
N ARG A 86 1.02 -6.02 -5.16
CA ARG A 86 1.24 -7.06 -6.17
C ARG A 86 -0.01 -7.21 -7.01
N HIS A 87 0.16 -7.39 -8.32
CA HIS A 87 -0.94 -7.69 -9.22
C HIS A 87 -1.15 -9.20 -9.31
N LEU A 88 -2.41 -9.63 -9.28
CA LEU A 88 -2.84 -11.02 -9.43
C LEU A 88 -3.68 -11.20 -10.69
N GLY A 89 -4.00 -12.46 -11.02
CA GLY A 89 -4.83 -12.81 -12.18
C GLY A 89 -4.20 -12.38 -13.50
N PHE A 90 -4.99 -11.73 -14.34
CA PHE A 90 -4.58 -11.29 -15.68
C PHE A 90 -3.51 -10.19 -15.68
N LEU A 91 -3.24 -9.54 -14.55
CA LEU A 91 -2.15 -8.56 -14.41
C LEU A 91 -0.91 -9.12 -13.67
N SER A 92 -0.93 -10.41 -13.29
CA SER A 92 0.22 -11.06 -12.65
C SER A 92 1.44 -11.10 -13.57
N ALA A 93 2.65 -11.03 -13.01
CA ALA A 93 3.89 -10.97 -13.79
C ALA A 93 4.02 -12.11 -14.82
N ARG A 94 3.59 -13.33 -14.45
CA ARG A 94 3.64 -14.52 -15.31
C ARG A 94 2.66 -14.45 -16.48
N ASN A 95 1.43 -13.99 -16.23
CA ASN A 95 0.34 -14.13 -17.22
C ASN A 95 0.04 -12.82 -17.97
N LYS A 96 0.53 -11.68 -17.47
CA LYS A 96 0.16 -10.34 -17.94
C LYS A 96 0.25 -10.17 -19.45
N SER A 97 1.37 -10.58 -20.06
CA SER A 97 1.57 -10.38 -21.50
C SER A 97 0.51 -11.13 -22.31
N LYS A 98 0.34 -12.43 -22.05
CA LYS A 98 -0.63 -13.29 -22.74
C LYS A 98 -2.07 -12.84 -22.49
N CYS A 99 -2.44 -12.59 -21.23
CA CYS A 99 -3.80 -12.20 -20.90
C CYS A 99 -4.19 -10.83 -21.47
N LEU A 100 -3.28 -9.83 -21.45
CA LEU A 100 -3.58 -8.51 -22.01
C LEU A 100 -3.73 -8.55 -23.53
N GLU A 101 -3.01 -9.43 -24.23
CA GLU A 101 -3.19 -9.62 -25.66
C GLU A 101 -4.58 -10.18 -25.99
N LEU A 102 -5.01 -11.23 -25.28
CA LEU A 102 -6.35 -11.81 -25.42
C LEU A 102 -7.44 -10.77 -25.14
N LEU A 103 -7.34 -10.05 -24.02
CA LEU A 103 -8.31 -9.02 -23.65
C LEU A 103 -8.42 -7.90 -24.68
N ARG A 104 -7.30 -7.48 -25.30
CA ARG A 104 -7.34 -6.44 -26.35
C ARG A 104 -8.03 -6.92 -27.60
N LYS A 105 -7.82 -8.18 -27.99
CA LYS A 105 -8.50 -8.80 -29.13
C LYS A 105 -10.02 -8.87 -28.88
N ASP A 106 -10.42 -9.33 -27.71
CA ASP A 106 -11.84 -9.49 -27.34
C ASP A 106 -12.55 -8.13 -27.24
N LEU A 107 -11.89 -7.13 -26.65
CA LEU A 107 -12.41 -5.76 -26.54
C LEU A 107 -12.27 -4.96 -27.84
N LYS A 108 -11.63 -5.51 -28.88
CA LYS A 108 -11.34 -4.84 -30.16
C LYS A 108 -10.59 -3.51 -29.98
N VAL A 109 -9.67 -3.44 -29.02
CA VAL A 109 -8.88 -2.23 -28.70
C VAL A 109 -7.48 -2.34 -29.29
N THR A 110 -7.09 -1.36 -30.11
CA THR A 110 -5.74 -1.23 -30.64
C THR A 110 -4.81 -0.66 -29.57
N PHE A 111 -3.70 -1.36 -29.26
CA PHE A 111 -2.71 -0.89 -28.28
C PHE A 111 -1.39 -0.55 -28.97
N HIS A 112 -0.99 0.71 -28.88
CA HIS A 112 0.33 1.16 -29.33
C HIS A 112 1.28 1.18 -28.14
N LYS A 113 2.32 0.34 -28.20
CA LYS A 113 3.37 0.32 -27.18
C LYS A 113 4.20 1.59 -27.31
N LEU A 114 4.18 2.43 -26.27
CA LEU A 114 5.05 3.59 -26.18
C LEU A 114 6.52 3.11 -26.19
N LYS A 115 7.37 3.73 -27.01
CA LYS A 115 8.83 3.51 -27.05
C LYS A 115 9.56 4.25 -25.92
N LEU A 116 8.90 4.43 -24.78
CA LEU A 116 9.45 5.11 -23.61
C LEU A 116 9.90 4.09 -22.57
N SER A 117 11.07 4.33 -21.99
CA SER A 117 11.52 3.58 -20.82
C SER A 117 10.63 3.88 -19.62
N ARG A 118 10.61 2.99 -18.63
CA ARG A 118 9.87 3.23 -17.39
C ARG A 118 10.30 4.54 -16.70
N ALA A 119 11.60 4.87 -16.76
CA ALA A 119 12.13 6.11 -16.20
C ALA A 119 11.54 7.33 -16.91
N GLN A 120 11.53 7.33 -18.25
CA GLN A 120 10.96 8.42 -19.05
C GLN A 120 9.46 8.60 -18.79
N VAL A 121 8.69 7.50 -18.67
CA VAL A 121 7.26 7.58 -18.34
C VAL A 121 7.03 8.17 -16.94
N LEU A 122 7.86 7.79 -15.97
CA LEU A 122 7.77 8.33 -14.61
C LEU A 122 8.16 9.81 -14.56
N GLU A 123 9.19 10.21 -15.28
CA GLU A 123 9.62 11.61 -15.39
C GLU A 123 8.56 12.48 -16.07
N MET A 124 7.96 12.00 -17.17
CA MET A 124 6.88 12.71 -17.85
C MET A 124 5.65 12.91 -16.96
N LYS A 125 5.29 11.91 -16.13
CA LYS A 125 4.13 11.99 -15.24
C LYS A 125 4.37 12.73 -13.94
N PHE A 126 5.60 12.68 -13.41
CA PHE A 126 5.89 13.11 -12.04
C PHE A 126 7.08 14.06 -11.90
N GLY A 127 7.67 14.50 -13.02
CA GLY A 127 8.89 15.30 -13.06
C GLY A 127 10.16 14.51 -12.74
N LYS A 128 11.32 15.19 -12.80
CA LYS A 128 12.60 14.62 -12.35
C LYS A 128 12.50 14.23 -10.87
N ARG A 129 12.42 12.93 -10.58
CA ARG A 129 12.50 12.41 -9.22
C ARG A 129 13.94 12.01 -8.93
N SER A 130 14.63 12.82 -8.14
CA SER A 130 15.84 12.35 -7.45
C SER A 130 15.44 11.35 -6.36
N CYS A 131 16.13 10.23 -6.29
CA CYS A 131 16.00 9.28 -5.17
C CYS A 131 16.68 9.78 -3.88
N LEU A 132 17.44 10.87 -3.97
CA LEU A 132 18.28 11.40 -2.88
C LEU A 132 17.92 12.83 -2.47
N SER A 133 17.01 13.49 -3.18
CA SER A 133 16.60 14.85 -2.86
C SER A 133 15.08 15.01 -2.96
N CYS A 134 14.50 15.52 -1.88
CA CYS A 134 13.09 15.85 -1.83
C CYS A 134 12.80 17.03 -2.77
N LYS A 135 11.71 16.98 -3.53
CA LYS A 135 11.33 18.08 -4.43
C LYS A 135 10.93 19.37 -3.68
N ASP A 136 10.52 19.25 -2.42
CA ASP A 136 10.00 20.37 -1.64
C ASP A 136 11.07 20.97 -0.70
N CYS A 137 12.07 20.18 -0.29
CA CYS A 137 13.14 20.66 0.61
C CYS A 137 14.56 20.34 0.16
N GLY A 138 14.77 19.69 -1.00
CA GLY A 138 16.10 19.43 -1.57
C GLY A 138 16.91 18.32 -0.91
N GLY A 139 16.52 17.87 0.28
CA GLY A 139 17.35 17.04 1.16
C GLY A 139 17.86 17.87 2.31
#